data_AF-A0A958GT17-F1
#
_entry.id   AF-A0A958GT17-F1
#
_cell.length_a   1.000
_cell.length_b   1.000
_cell.length_c   1.000
_cell.angle_alpha   90.00
_cell.angle_beta   90.00
_cell.angle_gamma   90.00
#
_symmetry.space_group_name_H-M   'P 1'
#
loop_
_entity.id
_entity.type
_entity.pdbx_description
1 polymer ?
#
loop_
_entity_poly.entity_id
_entity_poly.type
_entity_poly.pdbx_seq_one_letter_code
_entity_poly.pdbx_strand_id
1 'polypeptide(L)'
;MCASLALLFCQAVRRAPSAKPQRECAQLLKTEDRRWTFMGVEGMPTRNNLAERCLRRSVIWSKMCFGTDSEAGSRFVSRILSVVTTLRM
;
A
#
# COMPACT_ATOMS: atom_id res chain seq x y z
N MET A 1 -3.61 8.41 21.38
CA MET A 1 -2.49 8.26 20.41
C MET A 1 -2.67 9.08 19.12
N CYS A 2 -3.88 9.38 18.63
CA CYS A 2 -4.11 10.08 17.36
C CYS A 2 -3.57 11.52 17.23
N ALA A 3 -3.72 12.38 18.25
CA ALA A 3 -3.40 13.82 18.10
C ALA A 3 -1.92 14.12 17.83
N SER A 4 -1.01 13.25 18.29
CA SER A 4 0.44 13.47 18.17
C SER A 4 0.98 13.17 16.75
N LEU A 5 0.32 12.30 16.00
CA LEU A 5 0.75 11.87 14.66
C LEU A 5 0.29 12.84 13.58
N ALA A 6 -0.94 13.36 13.67
CA ALA A 6 -1.42 14.45 12.84
C ALA A 6 -0.54 15.70 12.96
N LEU A 7 -0.06 16.02 14.18
CA LEU A 7 0.88 17.12 14.41
C LEU A 7 2.24 16.88 13.74
N LEU A 8 2.76 15.65 13.80
CA LEU A 8 4.00 15.25 13.12
C LEU A 8 3.87 15.35 11.60
N PHE A 9 2.77 14.90 11.02
CA PHE A 9 2.52 15.03 9.58
C PHE A 9 2.33 16.50 9.18
N CYS A 10 1.60 17.30 9.95
CA CYS A 10 1.48 18.75 9.70
C CYS A 10 2.83 19.49 9.83
N GLN A 11 3.73 19.04 10.71
CA GLN A 11 5.10 19.56 10.78
C GLN A 11 5.94 19.09 9.59
N ALA A 12 5.80 17.83 9.16
CA ALA A 12 6.47 17.30 7.98
C ALA A 12 6.04 18.01 6.69
N VAL A 13 4.75 18.32 6.53
CA VAL A 13 4.25 19.19 5.44
C VAL A 13 4.97 20.54 5.49
N ARG A 14 4.99 21.21 6.64
CA ARG A 14 5.60 22.55 6.76
C ARG A 14 7.11 22.57 6.53
N ARG A 15 7.81 21.47 6.83
CA ARG A 15 9.27 21.32 6.66
C ARG A 15 9.67 20.73 5.31
N ALA A 16 8.71 20.28 4.49
CA ALA A 16 9.02 19.70 3.20
C ALA A 16 9.66 20.72 2.26
N PRO A 17 10.75 20.37 1.56
CA PRO A 17 11.59 21.31 0.81
C PRO A 17 10.96 21.81 -0.49
N SER A 18 9.86 21.21 -0.94
CA SER A 18 9.19 21.59 -2.19
C SER A 18 7.69 21.27 -2.15
N ALA A 19 6.95 21.76 -3.14
CA ALA A 19 5.50 21.59 -3.23
C ALA A 19 5.06 20.12 -3.38
N LYS A 20 5.90 19.24 -3.94
CA LYS A 20 5.54 17.84 -4.17
C LYS A 20 5.41 17.04 -2.85
N PRO A 21 6.43 16.97 -1.98
CA PRO A 21 6.28 16.30 -0.68
C PRO A 21 5.23 16.96 0.22
N GLN A 22 5.02 18.29 0.12
CA GLN A 22 3.94 18.99 0.82
C GLN A 22 2.56 18.45 0.43
N ARG A 23 2.30 18.32 -0.88
CA ARG A 23 1.04 17.77 -1.41
C ARG A 23 0.87 16.31 -1.03
N GLU A 24 1.93 15.52 -1.13
CA GLU A 24 1.91 14.12 -0.71
C GLU A 24 1.51 14.01 0.76
N CYS A 25 2.20 14.70 1.67
CA CYS A 25 1.87 14.68 3.11
C CYS A 25 0.45 15.17 3.42
N ALA A 26 -0.04 16.19 2.71
CA ALA A 26 -1.43 16.65 2.83
C ALA A 26 -2.44 15.58 2.37
N GLN A 27 -2.13 14.82 1.31
CA GLN A 27 -2.93 13.69 0.86
C GLN A 27 -2.92 12.55 1.89
N LEU A 28 -1.77 12.32 2.55
CA LEU A 28 -1.66 11.32 3.59
C LEU A 28 -2.55 11.65 4.79
N LEU A 29 -2.56 12.91 5.23
CA LEU A 29 -3.41 13.41 6.32
C LEU A 29 -4.90 13.21 6.06
N LYS A 30 -5.38 13.43 4.82
CA LYS A 30 -6.80 13.22 4.46
C LYS A 30 -7.30 11.79 4.69
N THR A 31 -6.39 10.82 4.77
CA THR A 31 -6.70 9.40 4.90
C THR A 31 -6.17 8.79 6.18
N GLU A 32 -5.72 9.61 7.14
CA GLU A 32 -5.02 9.17 8.35
C GLU A 32 -5.82 8.13 9.15
N ASP A 33 -7.11 8.38 9.39
CA ASP A 33 -7.96 7.48 10.18
C ASP A 33 -8.06 6.06 9.61
N ARG A 34 -7.96 5.91 8.28
CA ARG A 34 -8.07 4.61 7.61
C ARG A 34 -6.79 3.79 7.70
N ARG A 35 -5.63 4.44 7.94
CA ARG A 35 -4.31 3.79 7.89
C ARG A 35 -4.08 2.85 9.05
N TRP A 36 -4.69 3.11 10.19
CA TRP A 36 -4.44 2.40 11.44
C TRP A 36 -5.50 1.33 11.74
N THR A 37 -6.42 1.08 10.81
CA THR A 37 -7.50 0.09 10.96
C THR A 37 -6.98 -1.31 11.29
N PHE A 38 -5.81 -1.68 10.78
CA PHE A 38 -5.16 -2.97 11.08
C PHE A 38 -4.76 -3.15 12.56
N MET A 39 -4.56 -2.06 13.31
CA MET A 39 -4.19 -2.14 14.73
C MET A 39 -5.33 -2.69 15.60
N GLY A 40 -6.58 -2.59 15.12
CA GLY A 40 -7.75 -3.15 15.83
C GLY A 40 -7.96 -4.65 15.58
N VAL A 41 -7.16 -5.28 14.72
CA VAL A 41 -7.30 -6.69 14.38
C VAL A 41 -6.26 -7.51 15.15
N GLU A 42 -6.74 -8.36 16.05
CA GLU A 42 -5.87 -9.24 16.84
C GLU A 42 -5.08 -10.20 15.94
N GLY A 43 -3.79 -10.37 16.22
CA GLY A 43 -2.90 -11.22 15.44
C GLY A 43 -2.46 -10.64 14.09
N MET A 44 -2.93 -9.46 13.69
CA MET A 44 -2.50 -8.82 12.45
C MET A 44 -1.07 -8.29 12.56
N PRO A 45 -0.16 -8.62 11.61
CA PRO A 45 1.19 -8.09 11.63
C PRO A 45 1.19 -6.55 11.58
N THR A 46 1.91 -5.93 12.52
CA THR A 46 2.08 -4.47 12.55
C THR A 46 3.05 -3.95 11.48
N ARG A 47 3.83 -4.85 10.87
CA ARG A 47 4.78 -4.56 9.79
C ARG A 47 4.17 -4.91 8.44
N ASN A 48 4.33 -4.02 7.45
CA ASN A 48 3.83 -4.20 6.09
C ASN A 48 4.50 -5.35 5.30
N ASN A 49 5.56 -5.96 5.85
CA ASN A 49 6.36 -6.97 5.16
C ASN A 49 5.54 -8.13 4.58
N LEU A 50 4.49 -8.57 5.28
CA LEU A 50 3.62 -9.63 4.77
C LEU A 50 2.90 -9.16 3.51
N ALA A 51 2.16 -8.05 3.58
CA ALA A 51 1.43 -7.50 2.45
C ALA A 51 2.36 -7.13 1.27
N GLU A 52 3.54 -6.56 1.54
CA GLU A 52 4.55 -6.29 0.52
C GLU A 52 5.02 -7.57 -0.18
N ARG A 53 5.28 -8.65 0.58
CA ARG A 53 5.66 -9.95 0.00
C ARG A 53 4.54 -10.52 -0.87
N CYS A 54 3.29 -10.43 -0.43
CA CYS A 54 2.12 -10.87 -1.20
C CYS A 54 2.02 -10.13 -2.54
N LEU A 55 2.20 -8.81 -2.52
CA LEU A 55 2.06 -7.96 -3.71
C LEU A 55 3.29 -7.98 -4.62
N ARG A 56 4.48 -8.32 -4.11
CA ARG A 56 5.73 -8.21 -4.86
C ARG A 56 5.70 -8.94 -6.20
N ARG A 57 5.07 -10.12 -6.26
CA ARG A 57 5.03 -10.90 -7.50
C ARG A 57 4.15 -10.23 -8.56
N SER A 58 2.99 -9.69 -8.19
CA SER A 58 2.12 -8.98 -9.12
C SER A 58 2.80 -7.71 -9.66
N VAL A 59 3.49 -6.96 -8.78
CA VAL A 59 4.23 -5.75 -9.18
C VAL A 59 5.37 -6.07 -10.14
N ILE A 60 6.17 -7.10 -9.85
CA ILE A 60 7.26 -7.52 -10.74
C ILE A 60 6.70 -7.97 -12.09
N TRP A 61 5.60 -8.74 -12.10
CA TRP A 61 4.95 -9.16 -13.33
C TRP A 61 4.51 -7.97 -14.17
N SER A 62 3.76 -7.02 -13.61
CA SER A 62 3.29 -5.84 -14.33
C SER A 62 4.44 -5.00 -14.88
N LYS A 63 5.56 -4.92 -14.15
CA LYS A 63 6.75 -4.19 -14.60
C LYS A 63 7.44 -4.84 -15.80
N MET A 64 7.47 -6.17 -15.87
CA MET A 64 8.15 -6.89 -16.95
C MET A 64 7.25 -7.15 -18.16
N CYS A 65 5.95 -7.35 -17.92
CA CYS A 65 5.00 -7.78 -18.94
C CYS A 65 4.06 -6.67 -19.42
N PHE A 66 4.16 -5.45 -18.87
CA PHE A 66 3.33 -4.28 -19.19
C PHE A 66 1.81 -4.46 -18.97
N GLY A 67 1.36 -5.58 -18.41
CA GLY A 67 -0.04 -5.83 -18.10
C GLY A 67 -0.69 -6.83 -19.04
N THR A 68 -1.97 -6.62 -19.34
CA THR A 68 -2.77 -7.50 -20.22
C THR A 68 -3.72 -6.65 -21.06
N ASP A 69 -3.81 -6.93 -22.37
CA ASP A 69 -4.70 -6.19 -23.29
C ASP A 69 -6.07 -6.87 -23.51
N SER A 70 -6.38 -7.92 -22.76
CA SER A 70 -7.67 -8.60 -22.81
C SER A 70 -8.20 -8.92 -21.43
N GLU A 71 -9.52 -8.91 -21.31
CA GLU A 71 -10.22 -9.28 -20.08
C GLU A 71 -9.90 -10.72 -19.66
N ALA A 72 -9.81 -11.64 -20.64
CA ALA A 72 -9.42 -13.02 -20.39
C ALA A 72 -8.01 -13.12 -19.78
N GLY A 73 -7.06 -12.34 -20.31
CA GLY A 73 -5.71 -12.23 -19.76
C GLY A 73 -5.71 -11.68 -18.33
N SER A 74 -6.45 -10.61 -18.07
CA SER A 74 -6.57 -10.03 -16.72
C SER A 74 -7.11 -11.04 -15.72
N ARG A 75 -8.15 -11.80 -16.11
CA ARG A 75 -8.73 -12.86 -15.26
C ARG A 75 -7.74 -13.97 -14.98
N PHE A 76 -6.98 -14.41 -16.00
CA PHE A 76 -5.95 -15.43 -15.82
C PHE A 76 -4.86 -14.97 -14.85
N VAL A 77 -4.29 -13.77 -15.08
CA VAL A 77 -3.23 -13.20 -14.24
C VAL A 77 -3.70 -13.03 -12.79
N SER A 78 -4.91 -12.52 -12.58
CA SER A 78 -5.51 -12.39 -11.24
C SER A 78 -5.60 -13.75 -10.52
N ARG A 79 -6.12 -14.78 -11.20
CA ARG A 79 -6.29 -16.13 -10.63
C ARG A 79 -4.96 -16.80 -10.30
N ILE A 80 -4.00 -16.79 -11.24
CA ILE A 80 -2.73 -17.48 -11.02
C ILE A 80 -1.91 -16.80 -9.91
N LEU A 81 -1.94 -15.46 -9.84
CA LEU A 81 -1.27 -14.73 -8.77
C LEU A 81 -1.92 -14.99 -7.41
N SER A 82 -3.26 -15.09 -7.34
CA SER A 82 -3.96 -15.50 -6.12
C SER A 82 -3.49 -16.88 -5.66
N VAL A 83 -3.58 -17.90 -6.52
CA VAL A 83 -3.20 -19.29 -6.20
C VAL A 83 -1.74 -19.39 -5.74
N VAL A 84 -0.80 -18.81 -6.49
CA VAL A 84 0.62 -18.88 -6.16
C VAL A 84 0.93 -18.13 -4.86
N THR A 85 0.19 -17.06 -4.57
CA THR A 85 0.38 -16.26 -3.35
C THR A 85 -0.15 -17.01 -2.14
N THR A 86 -1.33 -17.64 -2.23
CA THR A 86 -1.90 -18.43 -1.13
C THR A 86 -1.15 -19.74 -0.85
N LEU A 87 -0.55 -20.37 -1.87
CA LEU A 87 0.24 -21.60 -1.68
C LEU A 87 1.66 -21.38 -1.13
N ARG A 88 2.13 -20.13 -1.08
CA ARG A 88 3.49 -19.80 -0.63
C ARG A 88 3.55 -19.16 0.76
N MET A 89 2.41 -18.77 1.31
CA MET A 89 2.29 -18.24 2.67
C MET A 89 2.23 -19.39 3.67
#